data_AF-A0A534HV85-F1
#
_entry.id   AF-A0A534HV85-F1
#
_cell.length_a   1.000
_cell.length_b   1.000
_cell.length_c   1.000
_cell.angle_alpha   90.00
_cell.angle_beta   90.00
_cell.angle_gamma   90.00
#
_symmetry.space_group_name_H-M   'P 1'
#
loop_
_entity.id
_entity.type
_entity.pdbx_description
1 polymer ?
#
loop_
_entity_poly.entity_id
_entity_poly.type
_entity_poly.pdbx_seq_one_letter_code
_entity_poly.pdbx_strand_id
1 'polypeptide(L)'
;IVAIIRNEDVQSKSYADIGRIPRPGHGDFAALMKYGGKSDLRGGGQLSGRMTAPLVVSGAIARQVLGGKDIRFYAHAAQIGRVTSRSVTAAEIEANVERSPVRCADLEAADRMIAEIEAARKDRDSVGGTIGGIVTGLPAGVGEPFFESVESNLAHLFFSIPAVKGVDFGAGFRAAAMRGSEHNDPFTIEGGRVITATNHAGGILGGITDGMPLIFRVVVKPTASIAKPQRSVDLDRMEPTEVVVTGRHDPCIVPRAVPVVENVAAMGLLDLMFLGGFAP
;
A
#
# COMPACT_ATOMS: atom_id res chain seq x y z
N ILE A 1 -20.65 8.57 -9.71
CA ILE A 1 -20.03 7.79 -10.82
C ILE A 1 -20.22 6.31 -10.50
N VAL A 2 -20.60 5.47 -11.47
CA VAL A 2 -20.69 4.01 -11.31
C VAL A 2 -19.75 3.36 -12.31
N ALA A 3 -18.90 2.44 -11.84
CA ALA A 3 -17.99 1.67 -12.69
C ALA A 3 -18.23 0.18 -12.49
N ILE A 4 -18.14 -0.59 -13.58
CA ILE A 4 -18.35 -2.04 -13.59
C ILE A 4 -17.12 -2.69 -14.20
N ILE A 5 -16.45 -3.56 -13.44
CA ILE A 5 -15.32 -4.36 -13.91
C ILE A 5 -15.78 -5.81 -14.01
N ARG A 6 -15.81 -6.37 -15.22
CA ARG A 6 -16.20 -7.76 -15.47
C ARG A 6 -14.99 -8.67 -15.33
N ASN A 7 -15.13 -9.74 -14.56
CA ASN A 7 -14.09 -10.77 -14.43
C ASN A 7 -14.20 -11.78 -15.60
N GLU A 8 -13.11 -12.03 -16.32
CA GLU A 8 -13.07 -12.99 -17.43
C GLU A 8 -12.53 -14.37 -16.99
N ASP A 9 -11.49 -14.39 -16.13
CA ASP A 9 -10.83 -15.62 -15.65
C ASP A 9 -11.30 -16.03 -14.24
N VAL A 10 -12.47 -16.66 -14.14
CA VAL A 10 -12.99 -17.21 -12.87
C VAL A 10 -12.72 -18.72 -12.78
N GLN A 11 -11.67 -19.11 -12.04
CA GLN A 11 -11.45 -20.50 -11.66
C GLN A 11 -12.10 -20.79 -10.30
N SER A 12 -13.27 -21.44 -10.32
CA SER A 12 -14.10 -21.71 -9.13
C SER A 12 -13.72 -22.99 -8.37
N LYS A 13 -12.86 -23.85 -8.92
CA LYS A 13 -12.64 -25.22 -8.43
C LYS A 13 -11.73 -25.36 -7.19
N SER A 14 -10.95 -24.35 -6.79
CA SER A 14 -9.92 -24.50 -5.73
C SER A 14 -10.36 -24.08 -4.31
N TYR A 15 -11.65 -23.82 -4.06
CA TYR A 15 -12.10 -23.16 -2.82
C TYR A 15 -12.97 -24.03 -1.90
N ALA A 16 -13.29 -25.27 -2.28
CA ALA A 16 -14.18 -26.14 -1.53
C ALA A 16 -13.68 -26.46 -0.10
N ASP A 17 -12.36 -26.55 0.08
CA ASP A 17 -11.75 -26.93 1.37
C ASP A 17 -11.39 -25.73 2.28
N ILE A 18 -11.45 -24.51 1.76
CA ILE A 18 -10.94 -23.29 2.44
C ILE A 18 -11.79 -22.91 3.67
N GLY A 19 -13.04 -23.36 3.72
CA GLY A 19 -13.92 -23.16 4.88
C GLY A 19 -13.61 -24.10 6.06
N ARG A 20 -13.04 -25.28 5.79
CA ARG A 20 -12.74 -26.31 6.80
C ARG A 20 -11.32 -26.21 7.32
N ILE A 21 -10.36 -25.96 6.44
CA ILE A 21 -8.93 -25.84 6.79
C ILE A 21 -8.49 -24.41 6.46
N PRO A 22 -8.44 -23.49 7.45
CA PRO A 22 -8.11 -22.09 7.21
C PRO A 22 -6.65 -21.97 6.76
N ARG A 23 -6.39 -21.12 5.77
CA ARG A 23 -5.03 -20.88 5.29
C ARG A 23 -4.30 -19.92 6.24
N PRO A 24 -3.11 -20.25 6.74
CA PRO A 24 -2.31 -19.33 7.54
C PRO A 24 -2.10 -18.00 6.80
N GLY A 25 -2.30 -16.89 7.52
CA GLY A 25 -2.15 -15.55 6.96
C GLY A 25 -3.30 -15.06 6.08
N HIS A 26 -4.38 -15.83 5.89
CA HIS A 26 -5.63 -15.35 5.29
C HIS A 26 -6.69 -15.00 6.35
N GLY A 27 -7.74 -14.31 5.89
CA GLY A 27 -8.91 -14.00 6.71
C GLY A 27 -9.90 -15.14 6.86
N ASP A 28 -9.60 -16.36 6.40
CA ASP A 28 -10.55 -17.49 6.31
C ASP A 28 -11.23 -17.78 7.67
N PHE A 29 -10.43 -18.01 8.72
CA PHE A 29 -10.94 -18.28 10.06
C PHE A 29 -11.68 -17.08 10.66
N ALA A 30 -11.10 -15.88 10.53
CA ALA A 30 -11.73 -14.65 11.04
C ALA A 30 -13.09 -14.39 10.38
N ALA A 31 -13.21 -14.66 9.08
CA ALA A 31 -14.46 -14.54 8.33
C ALA A 31 -15.48 -15.59 8.75
N LEU A 32 -15.03 -16.84 8.95
CA LEU A 32 -15.89 -17.89 9.47
C LEU A 32 -16.49 -17.49 10.83
N MET A 33 -15.65 -17.00 11.76
CA MET A 33 -16.09 -16.56 13.09
C MET A 33 -17.00 -15.33 13.03
N LYS A 34 -16.67 -14.33 12.20
CA LYS A 34 -17.45 -13.09 12.10
C LYS A 34 -18.81 -13.28 11.41
N TYR A 35 -18.87 -14.14 10.39
CA TYR A 35 -20.02 -14.24 9.50
C TYR A 35 -20.74 -15.59 9.55
N GLY A 36 -20.32 -16.50 10.44
CA GLY A 36 -20.97 -17.81 10.64
C GLY A 36 -21.03 -18.66 9.37
N GLY A 37 -19.94 -18.68 8.58
CA GLY A 37 -19.83 -19.47 7.35
C GLY A 37 -20.52 -18.88 6.11
N LYS A 38 -21.11 -17.69 6.22
CA LYS A 38 -21.81 -17.02 5.10
C LYS A 38 -20.91 -16.14 4.23
N SER A 39 -19.60 -16.21 4.45
CA SER A 39 -18.63 -15.42 3.68
C SER A 39 -18.38 -16.04 2.32
N ASP A 40 -18.24 -15.21 1.29
CA ASP A 40 -17.68 -15.66 0.03
C ASP A 40 -16.16 -15.77 0.15
N LEU A 41 -15.68 -16.99 0.39
CA LEU A 41 -14.24 -17.29 0.50
C LEU A 41 -13.56 -17.49 -0.86
N ARG A 42 -14.28 -17.36 -1.97
CA ARG A 42 -13.72 -17.49 -3.32
C ARG A 42 -12.74 -16.35 -3.60
N GLY A 43 -11.85 -16.55 -4.58
CA GLY A 43 -10.83 -15.58 -4.99
C GLY A 43 -11.32 -14.22 -5.51
N GLY A 44 -12.64 -13.97 -5.50
CA GLY A 44 -13.26 -12.68 -5.81
C GLY A 44 -14.25 -12.19 -4.75
N GLY A 45 -14.33 -12.84 -3.58
CA GLY A 45 -15.16 -12.39 -2.47
C GLY A 45 -14.58 -11.17 -1.74
N GLN A 46 -15.27 -10.71 -0.69
CA GLN A 46 -14.97 -9.44 -0.02
C GLN A 46 -13.58 -9.35 0.63
N LEU A 47 -12.88 -10.48 0.79
CA LEU A 47 -11.52 -10.55 1.34
C LEU A 47 -10.43 -10.70 0.27
N SER A 48 -10.81 -10.67 -1.00
CA SER A 48 -9.88 -10.83 -2.12
C SER A 48 -9.09 -9.55 -2.39
N GLY A 49 -7.85 -9.71 -2.84
CA GLY A 49 -7.06 -8.64 -3.45
C GLY A 49 -7.77 -7.98 -4.65
N ARG A 50 -8.74 -8.63 -5.29
CA ARG A 50 -9.56 -8.03 -6.36
C ARG A 50 -10.37 -6.81 -5.90
N MET A 51 -10.65 -6.69 -4.60
CA MET A 51 -11.35 -5.52 -4.03
C MET A 51 -10.52 -4.23 -4.10
N THR A 52 -9.25 -4.29 -4.52
CA THR A 52 -8.47 -3.08 -4.80
C THR A 52 -8.81 -2.44 -6.15
N ALA A 53 -9.43 -3.17 -7.09
CA ALA A 53 -9.78 -2.61 -8.40
C ALA A 53 -10.77 -1.43 -8.31
N PRO A 54 -11.84 -1.48 -7.48
CA PRO A 54 -12.65 -0.30 -7.17
C PRO A 54 -11.86 0.86 -6.57
N LEU A 55 -10.89 0.60 -5.68
CA LEU A 55 -10.04 1.65 -5.08
C LEU A 55 -9.20 2.36 -6.15
N VAL A 56 -8.67 1.60 -7.10
CA VAL A 56 -7.92 2.15 -8.25
C VAL A 56 -8.82 3.02 -9.13
N VAL A 57 -10.05 2.59 -9.40
CA VAL A 57 -11.01 3.41 -10.19
C VAL A 57 -11.31 4.73 -9.48
N SER A 58 -11.67 4.68 -8.19
CA SER A 58 -11.98 5.87 -7.40
C SER A 58 -10.78 6.83 -7.31
N GLY A 59 -9.59 6.29 -7.02
CA GLY A 59 -8.38 7.10 -6.96
C GLY A 59 -7.95 7.66 -8.30
N ALA A 60 -8.17 6.96 -9.42
CA ALA A 60 -7.83 7.46 -10.75
C ALA A 60 -8.70 8.66 -11.13
N ILE A 61 -9.96 8.67 -10.69
CA ILE A 61 -10.84 9.84 -10.82
C ILE A 61 -10.32 10.96 -9.91
N ALA A 62 -9.94 10.65 -8.66
CA ALA A 62 -9.40 11.65 -7.74
C ALA A 62 -8.12 12.31 -8.28
N ARG A 63 -7.20 11.53 -8.86
CA ARG A 63 -5.99 12.03 -9.52
C ARG A 63 -6.26 12.93 -10.71
N GLN A 64 -7.32 12.66 -11.49
CA GLN A 64 -7.71 13.56 -12.58
C GLN A 64 -8.17 14.91 -12.06
N VAL A 65 -8.98 14.93 -11.00
CA VAL A 65 -9.43 16.18 -10.34
C VAL A 65 -8.24 16.96 -9.77
N LEU A 66 -7.38 16.27 -9.01
CA LEU A 66 -6.23 16.88 -8.34
C LEU A 66 -5.13 17.31 -9.32
N GLY A 67 -4.96 16.59 -10.43
CA GLY A 67 -4.01 16.92 -11.48
C GLY A 67 -4.29 18.26 -12.17
N GLY A 68 -5.54 18.74 -12.15
CA GLY A 68 -5.91 20.08 -12.60
C GLY A 68 -5.39 21.21 -11.69
N LYS A 69 -4.94 20.89 -10.48
CA LYS A 69 -4.31 21.81 -9.51
C LYS A 69 -2.79 21.55 -9.37
N ASP A 70 -2.18 20.87 -10.33
CA ASP A 70 -0.77 20.46 -10.32
C ASP A 70 -0.35 19.58 -9.13
N ILE A 71 -1.32 18.91 -8.49
CA ILE A 71 -1.03 17.91 -7.46
C ILE A 71 -0.72 16.59 -8.15
N ARG A 72 0.46 16.03 -7.89
CA ARG A 72 0.95 14.81 -8.54
C ARG A 72 1.26 13.74 -7.51
N PHE A 73 0.99 12.50 -7.89
CA PHE A 73 1.13 11.31 -7.05
C PHE A 73 2.12 10.36 -7.68
N TYR A 74 3.06 9.89 -6.89
CA TYR A 74 4.12 8.98 -7.28
C TYR A 74 4.24 7.88 -6.25
N ALA A 75 4.29 6.62 -6.69
CA ALA A 75 4.62 5.49 -5.83
C ALA A 75 5.57 4.51 -6.52
N HIS A 76 6.39 3.82 -5.73
CA HIS A 76 7.26 2.75 -6.22
C HIS A 76 7.49 1.68 -5.15
N ALA A 77 7.91 0.49 -5.55
CA ALA A 77 8.44 -0.50 -4.63
C ALA A 77 9.77 0.03 -4.04
N ALA A 78 9.77 0.29 -2.73
CA ALA A 78 10.94 0.77 -1.99
C ALA A 78 11.73 -0.38 -1.34
N GLN A 79 11.08 -1.51 -1.10
CA GLN A 79 11.71 -2.72 -0.61
C GLN A 79 10.94 -3.95 -1.11
N ILE A 80 11.65 -5.01 -1.48
CA ILE A 80 11.09 -6.35 -1.66
C ILE A 80 12.02 -7.35 -0.98
N GLY A 81 11.46 -8.17 -0.08
CA GLY A 81 12.24 -9.07 0.76
C GLY A 81 13.34 -8.32 1.51
N ARG A 82 14.58 -8.75 1.33
CA ARG A 82 15.77 -8.13 1.95
C ARG A 82 16.38 -6.98 1.15
N VAL A 83 15.90 -6.72 -0.06
CA VAL A 83 16.45 -5.70 -0.96
C VAL A 83 15.71 -4.39 -0.77
N THR A 84 16.43 -3.33 -0.40
CA THR A 84 15.91 -1.97 -0.23
C THR A 84 16.47 -1.06 -1.32
N SER A 85 15.65 -0.18 -1.89
CA SER A 85 16.10 0.86 -2.82
C SER A 85 16.85 1.96 -2.07
N ARG A 86 17.68 2.72 -2.77
CA ARG A 86 18.06 4.05 -2.26
C ARG A 86 16.85 4.98 -2.18
N SER A 87 17.04 6.15 -1.57
CA SER A 87 16.09 7.25 -1.71
C SER A 87 16.00 7.68 -3.17
N VAL A 88 14.78 7.90 -3.66
CA VAL A 88 14.48 8.34 -5.02
C VAL A 88 13.61 9.59 -4.98
N THR A 89 13.72 10.42 -6.00
CA THR A 89 12.92 11.63 -6.19
C THR A 89 11.63 11.32 -6.96
N ALA A 90 10.65 12.23 -6.90
CA ALA A 90 9.42 12.13 -7.70
C ALA A 90 9.72 11.99 -9.21
N ALA A 91 10.69 12.75 -9.72
CA ALA A 91 11.10 12.69 -11.12
C ALA A 91 11.70 11.32 -11.50
N GLU A 92 12.48 10.71 -10.61
CA GLU A 92 13.01 9.35 -10.83
C GLU A 92 11.91 8.31 -10.81
N ILE A 93 10.90 8.43 -9.93
CA ILE A 93 9.74 7.54 -9.92
C ILE A 93 8.98 7.65 -11.25
N GLU A 94 8.65 8.87 -11.68
CA GLU A 94 7.96 9.11 -12.95
C GLU A 94 8.71 8.50 -14.14
N ALA A 95 10.02 8.69 -14.21
CA ALA A 95 10.82 8.20 -15.31
C ALA A 95 11.01 6.67 -15.31
N ASN A 96 11.06 6.03 -14.13
CA ASN A 96 11.54 4.66 -14.00
C ASN A 96 10.52 3.62 -13.55
N VAL A 97 9.41 4.00 -12.91
CA VAL A 97 8.50 3.02 -12.26
C VAL A 97 7.93 1.99 -13.23
N GLU A 98 7.64 2.37 -14.48
CA GLU A 98 7.13 1.44 -15.50
C GLU A 98 8.23 0.70 -16.28
N ARG A 99 9.52 1.01 -16.04
CA ARG A 99 10.66 0.38 -16.74
C ARG A 99 11.04 -0.98 -16.17
N SER A 100 10.48 -1.36 -15.03
CA SER A 100 10.76 -2.63 -14.36
C SER A 100 9.47 -3.33 -13.92
N PRO A 101 9.36 -4.66 -14.06
CA PRO A 101 8.17 -5.40 -13.62
C PRO A 101 7.91 -5.33 -12.11
N VAL A 102 8.93 -4.99 -11.31
CA VAL A 102 8.77 -4.83 -9.85
C VAL A 102 8.36 -3.42 -9.45
N ARG A 103 8.23 -2.49 -10.41
CA ARG A 103 7.87 -1.09 -10.18
C ARG A 103 8.76 -0.38 -9.16
N CYS A 104 10.05 -0.67 -9.18
CA CYS A 104 11.06 0.02 -8.39
C CYS A 104 11.73 1.11 -9.24
N ALA A 105 11.78 2.34 -8.72
CA ALA A 105 12.37 3.48 -9.43
C ALA A 105 13.92 3.50 -9.39
N ASP A 106 14.52 2.76 -8.45
CA ASP A 106 15.94 2.44 -8.42
C ASP A 106 16.17 1.17 -9.25
N LEU A 107 16.68 1.32 -10.47
CA LEU A 107 16.81 0.22 -11.43
C LEU A 107 17.83 -0.83 -10.99
N GLU A 108 18.88 -0.45 -10.26
CA GLU A 108 19.86 -1.41 -9.74
C GLU A 108 19.25 -2.26 -8.62
N ALA A 109 18.47 -1.63 -7.72
CA ALA A 109 17.71 -2.38 -6.73
C ALA A 109 16.61 -3.23 -7.39
N ALA A 110 16.00 -2.76 -8.48
CA ALA A 110 14.96 -3.47 -9.19
C ALA A 110 15.44 -4.85 -9.68
N ASP A 111 16.63 -4.94 -10.27
CA ASP A 111 17.21 -6.22 -10.71
C ASP A 111 17.44 -7.19 -9.54
N ARG A 112 17.93 -6.67 -8.40
CA ARG A 112 18.11 -7.47 -7.18
C ARG A 112 16.77 -7.90 -6.57
N MET A 113 15.75 -7.05 -6.62
CA MET A 113 14.39 -7.39 -6.17
C MET A 113 13.76 -8.48 -7.05
N ILE A 114 13.99 -8.46 -8.36
CA ILE A 114 13.57 -9.53 -9.27
C ILE A 114 14.20 -10.86 -8.84
N ALA A 115 15.52 -10.87 -8.59
CA ALA A 115 16.22 -12.06 -8.13
C ALA A 115 15.69 -12.58 -6.78
N GLU A 116 15.37 -11.70 -5.83
CA GLU A 116 14.76 -12.05 -4.54
C GLU A 116 13.39 -12.72 -4.72
N ILE A 117 12.53 -12.18 -5.59
CA ILE A 117 11.21 -12.76 -5.90
C ILE A 117 11.38 -14.13 -6.57
N GLU A 118 12.32 -14.27 -7.49
CA GLU A 118 12.59 -15.55 -8.15
C GLU A 118 13.12 -16.60 -7.19
N ALA A 119 13.98 -16.22 -6.23
CA ALA A 119 14.47 -17.10 -5.19
C ALA A 119 13.30 -17.60 -4.32
N ALA A 120 12.46 -16.70 -3.82
CA ALA A 120 11.27 -17.06 -3.05
C ALA A 120 10.34 -18.00 -3.83
N ARG A 121 10.11 -17.71 -5.12
CA ARG A 121 9.30 -18.57 -6.00
C ARG A 121 9.91 -19.97 -6.14
N LYS A 122 11.22 -20.09 -6.37
CA LYS A 122 11.92 -21.39 -6.47
C LYS A 122 11.82 -22.19 -5.17
N ASP A 123 11.82 -21.49 -4.03
CA ASP A 123 11.66 -22.09 -2.70
C ASP A 123 10.19 -22.39 -2.34
N ARG A 124 9.26 -22.20 -3.29
CA ARG A 124 7.81 -22.37 -3.10
C ARG A 124 7.26 -21.47 -1.99
N ASP A 125 7.89 -20.32 -1.78
CA ASP A 125 7.60 -19.34 -0.73
C ASP A 125 7.24 -17.97 -1.35
N SER A 126 7.07 -16.95 -0.51
CA SER A 126 6.76 -15.58 -0.95
C SER A 126 7.52 -14.53 -0.15
N VAL A 127 7.58 -13.31 -0.68
CA VAL A 127 8.17 -12.14 -0.02
C VAL A 127 7.20 -10.97 -0.01
N GLY A 128 7.28 -10.17 1.04
CA GLY A 128 6.59 -8.89 1.16
C GLY A 128 7.53 -7.74 0.83
N GLY A 129 7.21 -6.56 1.32
CA GLY A 129 8.04 -5.39 1.10
C GLY A 129 7.38 -4.09 1.52
N THR A 130 7.91 -2.99 1.01
CA THR A 130 7.39 -1.65 1.26
C THR A 130 7.21 -0.87 -0.03
N ILE A 131 6.18 -0.02 -0.05
CA ILE A 131 5.90 0.93 -1.13
C ILE A 131 6.17 2.33 -0.59
N GLY A 132 7.05 3.06 -1.25
CA GLY A 132 7.30 4.47 -0.97
C GLY A 132 6.40 5.35 -1.84
N GLY A 133 5.79 6.37 -1.25
CA GLY A 133 4.94 7.32 -1.94
C GLY A 133 5.37 8.77 -1.71
N ILE A 134 5.22 9.58 -2.75
CA ILE A 134 5.47 11.02 -2.75
C ILE A 134 4.27 11.70 -3.40
N VAL A 135 3.73 12.73 -2.74
CA VAL A 135 2.75 13.64 -3.36
C VAL A 135 3.36 15.03 -3.41
N THR A 136 3.36 15.65 -4.59
CA THR A 136 3.88 17.00 -4.80
C THR A 136 2.74 17.95 -5.18
N GLY A 137 2.98 19.26 -5.03
CA GLY A 137 2.00 20.31 -5.39
C GLY A 137 0.86 20.48 -4.38
N LEU A 138 0.85 19.72 -3.29
CA LEU A 138 -0.16 19.81 -2.23
C LEU A 138 -0.05 21.18 -1.53
N PRO A 139 -1.14 21.96 -1.41
CA PRO A 139 -1.10 23.24 -0.71
C PRO A 139 -0.89 23.04 0.79
N ALA A 140 -0.32 24.04 1.47
CA ALA A 140 -0.31 24.08 2.93
C ALA A 140 -1.73 24.30 3.46
N GLY A 141 -2.09 23.62 4.55
CA GLY A 141 -3.36 23.78 5.24
C GLY A 141 -4.40 22.66 5.03
N VAL A 142 -4.10 21.61 4.25
CA VAL A 142 -5.01 20.48 4.05
C VAL A 142 -4.94 19.53 5.26
N GLY A 143 -6.10 19.13 5.79
CA GLY A 143 -6.22 18.26 6.96
C GLY A 143 -6.82 18.97 8.17
N GLU A 144 -7.38 18.20 9.10
CA GLU A 144 -8.16 18.73 10.22
C GLU A 144 -7.84 18.00 11.54
N PRO A 145 -7.30 18.66 12.57
CA PRO A 145 -7.07 18.02 13.85
C PRO A 145 -8.39 17.83 14.64
N PHE A 146 -8.59 16.76 15.42
CA PHE A 146 -7.70 15.61 15.65
C PHE A 146 -8.10 14.36 14.87
N PHE A 147 -9.37 14.23 14.48
CA PHE A 147 -9.92 13.00 13.91
C PHE A 147 -9.87 12.94 12.39
N GLU A 148 -9.58 14.06 11.74
CA GLU A 148 -9.56 14.21 10.30
C GLU A 148 -8.16 14.65 9.82
N SER A 149 -7.12 14.25 10.56
CA SER A 149 -5.72 14.54 10.24
C SER A 149 -5.31 13.82 8.96
N VAL A 150 -4.36 14.37 8.22
CA VAL A 150 -3.83 13.73 6.99
C VAL A 150 -3.34 12.31 7.29
N GLU A 151 -2.53 12.13 8.35
CA GLU A 151 -2.00 10.82 8.72
C GLU A 151 -3.11 9.85 9.11
N SER A 152 -4.09 10.30 9.89
CA SER A 152 -5.17 9.45 10.40
C SER A 152 -6.05 8.91 9.26
N ASN A 153 -6.44 9.78 8.33
CA ASN A 153 -7.24 9.43 7.16
C ASN A 153 -6.46 8.54 6.19
N LEU A 154 -5.24 8.92 5.82
CA LEU A 154 -4.44 8.13 4.90
C LEU A 154 -4.07 6.77 5.49
N ALA A 155 -3.71 6.70 6.78
CA ALA A 155 -3.44 5.43 7.44
C ALA A 155 -4.68 4.53 7.43
N HIS A 156 -5.86 5.05 7.79
CA HIS A 156 -7.12 4.30 7.73
C HIS A 156 -7.37 3.70 6.34
N LEU A 157 -7.22 4.52 5.30
CA LEU A 157 -7.42 4.09 3.92
C LEU A 157 -6.35 3.10 3.44
N PHE A 158 -5.07 3.30 3.79
CA PHE A 158 -4.01 2.35 3.46
C PHE A 158 -4.20 1.00 4.15
N PHE A 159 -4.67 0.98 5.40
CA PHE A 159 -5.02 -0.28 6.09
C PHE A 159 -6.24 -0.98 5.48
N SER A 160 -7.01 -0.31 4.63
CA SER A 160 -8.08 -0.93 3.83
C SER A 160 -7.54 -1.68 2.60
N ILE A 161 -6.27 -1.51 2.24
CA ILE A 161 -5.61 -2.29 1.20
C ILE A 161 -5.25 -3.68 1.77
N PRO A 162 -5.69 -4.78 1.13
CA PRO A 162 -5.35 -6.13 1.58
C PRO A 162 -3.84 -6.32 1.74
N ALA A 163 -3.45 -7.09 2.75
CA ALA A 163 -2.06 -7.40 3.11
C ALA A 163 -1.22 -6.24 3.68
N VAL A 164 -1.75 -5.02 3.80
CA VAL A 164 -1.05 -3.93 4.51
C VAL A 164 -0.96 -4.23 6.01
N LYS A 165 0.21 -3.95 6.59
CA LYS A 165 0.51 -4.18 8.02
C LYS A 165 1.25 -3.05 8.72
N GLY A 166 1.54 -1.95 8.02
CA GLY A 166 2.18 -0.79 8.61
C GLY A 166 2.15 0.39 7.65
N VAL A 167 2.12 1.59 8.22
CA VAL A 167 2.21 2.86 7.50
C VAL A 167 3.11 3.78 8.32
N ASP A 168 3.98 4.54 7.66
CA ASP A 168 4.70 5.65 8.28
C ASP A 168 4.75 6.87 7.33
N PHE A 169 5.04 8.04 7.88
CA PHE A 169 5.12 9.33 7.17
C PHE A 169 6.48 9.99 7.43
N GLY A 170 7.03 10.67 6.43
CA GLY A 170 8.32 11.37 6.54
C GLY A 170 9.49 10.46 6.93
N ALA A 171 10.18 10.81 8.03
CA ALA A 171 11.23 10.00 8.63
C ALA A 171 10.69 8.67 9.19
N GLY A 172 9.39 8.61 9.48
CA GLY A 172 8.67 7.43 9.93
C GLY A 172 9.22 6.86 11.22
N PHE A 173 9.33 5.53 11.29
CA PHE A 173 9.89 4.87 12.48
C PHE A 173 11.34 5.25 12.80
N ARG A 174 12.10 5.81 11.84
CA ARG A 174 13.48 6.29 12.11
C ARG A 174 13.50 7.50 13.02
N ALA A 175 12.41 8.29 13.08
CA ALA A 175 12.30 9.44 13.97
C ALA A 175 12.48 9.05 15.45
N ALA A 176 12.13 7.82 15.84
CA ALA A 176 12.30 7.33 17.20
C ALA A 176 13.76 7.29 17.69
N ALA A 177 14.72 7.27 16.77
CA ALA A 177 16.15 7.28 17.07
C ALA A 177 16.79 8.67 16.94
N MET A 178 16.02 9.69 16.53
CA MET A 178 16.53 11.04 16.25
C MET A 178 16.36 11.96 17.47
N ARG A 179 17.27 12.92 17.62
CA ARG A 179 17.07 14.07 18.51
C ARG A 179 16.20 15.12 17.82
N GLY A 180 15.49 15.94 18.60
CA GLY A 180 14.69 17.05 18.05
C GLY A 180 15.51 18.00 17.18
N SER A 181 16.78 18.27 17.51
CA SER A 181 17.68 19.09 16.70
C SER A 181 18.05 18.47 15.34
N GLU A 182 17.88 17.16 15.19
CA GLU A 182 18.11 16.42 13.94
C GLU A 182 16.82 16.23 13.16
N HIS A 183 15.68 16.11 13.85
CA HIS A 183 14.38 15.85 13.24
C HIS A 183 13.65 17.10 12.80
N ASN A 184 13.79 18.22 13.52
CA ASN A 184 13.05 19.43 13.21
C ASN A 184 13.47 19.99 11.85
N ASP A 185 12.50 20.19 10.96
CA ASP A 185 12.71 20.76 9.64
C ASP A 185 12.77 22.30 9.72
N PRO A 186 13.94 22.94 9.49
CA PRO A 186 14.05 24.39 9.62
C PRO A 186 13.31 25.09 8.48
N PHE A 187 12.47 26.07 8.83
CA PHE A 187 11.81 26.93 7.84
C PHE A 187 12.81 27.91 7.21
N THR A 188 12.68 28.11 5.90
CA THR A 188 13.45 29.09 5.11
C THR A 188 12.56 29.70 4.02
N ILE A 189 13.10 30.65 3.27
CA ILE A 189 12.39 31.32 2.17
C ILE A 189 13.13 31.05 0.86
N GLU A 190 12.42 30.51 -0.13
CA GLU A 190 12.93 30.32 -1.48
C GLU A 190 11.88 30.82 -2.50
N GLY A 191 12.30 31.66 -3.43
CA GLY A 191 11.39 32.21 -4.46
C GLY A 191 10.18 32.97 -3.90
N GLY A 192 10.30 33.56 -2.70
CA GLY A 192 9.21 34.26 -2.02
C GLY A 192 8.18 33.35 -1.32
N ARG A 193 8.43 32.03 -1.26
CA ARG A 193 7.58 31.04 -0.57
C ARG A 193 8.30 30.54 0.68
N VAL A 194 7.52 30.28 1.74
CA VAL A 194 8.02 29.58 2.93
C VAL A 194 8.17 28.10 2.58
N ILE A 195 9.35 27.54 2.82
CA ILE A 195 9.67 26.13 2.62
C ILE A 195 10.43 25.59 3.84
N THR A 196 10.73 24.30 3.86
CA THR A 196 11.66 23.71 4.83
C THR A 196 12.97 23.26 4.18
N ALA A 197 14.08 23.34 4.91
CA ALA A 197 15.39 22.92 4.41
C ALA A 197 15.55 21.38 4.34
N THR A 198 14.79 20.66 5.15
CA THR A 198 14.67 19.19 5.17
C THR A 198 13.18 18.82 5.22
N ASN A 199 12.84 17.54 5.07
CA ASN A 199 11.44 17.10 5.11
C ASN A 199 11.29 15.79 5.91
N HIS A 200 11.77 15.80 7.15
CA HIS A 200 11.62 14.71 8.11
C HIS A 200 10.17 14.56 8.59
N ALA A 201 9.40 15.64 8.67
CA ALA A 201 7.97 15.63 8.91
C ALA A 201 7.18 14.96 7.77
N GLY A 202 7.73 14.96 6.56
CA GLY A 202 7.11 14.34 5.39
C GLY A 202 5.89 15.10 4.89
N GLY A 203 5.93 16.43 4.97
CA GLY A 203 4.87 17.31 4.46
C GLY A 203 3.66 17.45 5.38
N ILE A 204 3.71 16.92 6.61
CA ILE A 204 2.61 17.00 7.57
C ILE A 204 3.13 17.42 8.94
N LEU A 205 2.52 18.47 9.52
CA LEU A 205 2.77 18.91 10.89
C LEU A 205 1.43 19.18 11.58
N GLY A 206 1.25 18.62 12.77
CA GLY A 206 0.02 18.80 13.54
C GLY A 206 -1.24 18.24 12.86
N GLY A 207 -1.08 17.27 11.95
CA GLY A 207 -2.20 16.71 11.20
C GLY A 207 -2.55 17.44 9.91
N ILE A 208 -1.80 18.48 9.56
CA ILE A 208 -2.10 19.42 8.48
C ILE A 208 -0.88 19.51 7.54
N THR A 209 -1.12 19.65 6.24
CA THR A 209 -0.03 19.80 5.27
C THR A 209 0.71 21.12 5.47
N ASP A 210 2.04 21.10 5.37
CA ASP A 210 2.89 22.31 5.47
C ASP A 210 3.29 22.89 4.09
N GLY A 211 2.85 22.24 3.00
CA GLY A 211 3.14 22.62 1.62
C GLY A 211 4.40 21.96 1.04
N MET A 212 5.14 21.18 1.83
CA MET A 212 6.24 20.34 1.35
C MET A 212 5.68 19.04 0.74
N PRO A 213 6.49 18.29 -0.03
CA PRO A 213 6.07 17.00 -0.53
C PRO A 213 5.61 16.08 0.59
N LEU A 214 4.41 15.51 0.44
CA LEU A 214 3.93 14.49 1.36
C LEU A 214 4.70 13.19 1.10
N ILE A 215 5.37 12.67 2.12
CA ILE A 215 6.17 11.44 2.05
C ILE A 215 5.54 10.37 2.93
N PHE A 216 5.29 9.18 2.38
CA PHE A 216 4.77 8.06 3.16
C PHE A 216 5.34 6.71 2.72
N ARG A 217 5.26 5.72 3.59
CA ARG A 217 5.59 4.31 3.28
C ARG A 217 4.48 3.40 3.73
N VAL A 218 4.16 2.40 2.91
CA VAL A 218 3.18 1.35 3.20
C VAL A 218 3.86 -0.01 3.22
N VAL A 219 3.68 -0.76 4.31
CA VAL A 219 4.25 -2.11 4.49
C VAL A 219 3.23 -3.15 4.02
N VAL A 220 3.64 -4.00 3.08
CA VAL A 220 2.84 -5.12 2.55
C VAL A 220 3.48 -6.43 2.99
N LYS A 221 2.73 -7.26 3.71
CA LYS A 221 3.22 -8.58 4.15
C LYS A 221 3.41 -9.54 2.97
N PRO A 222 4.21 -10.62 3.12
CA PRO A 222 4.31 -11.67 2.11
C PRO A 222 2.95 -12.28 1.73
N THR A 223 2.81 -12.73 0.47
CA THR A 223 1.61 -13.42 -0.02
C THR A 223 1.37 -14.67 0.81
N ALA A 224 0.18 -14.80 1.41
CA ALA A 224 -0.11 -15.92 2.32
C ALA A 224 -0.29 -17.27 1.60
N SER A 225 -0.75 -17.27 0.35
CA SER A 225 -0.88 -18.49 -0.45
C SER A 225 0.49 -18.88 -1.01
N ILE A 226 1.10 -19.92 -0.42
CA ILE A 226 2.38 -20.49 -0.86
C ILE A 226 2.24 -22.00 -1.07
N ALA A 227 3.08 -22.55 -1.95
CA ALA A 227 3.06 -23.98 -2.31
C ALA A 227 3.89 -24.86 -1.37
N LYS A 228 4.45 -24.27 -0.31
CA LYS A 228 5.10 -24.96 0.80
C LYS A 228 4.04 -25.48 1.79
N PRO A 229 4.16 -26.71 2.31
CA PRO A 229 3.26 -27.21 3.35
C PRO A 229 3.27 -26.32 4.59
N GLN A 230 2.09 -26.04 5.11
CA GLN A 230 1.91 -25.23 6.31
C GLN A 230 1.00 -25.96 7.31
N ARG A 231 1.31 -25.82 8.60
CA ARG A 231 0.46 -26.32 9.68
C ARG A 231 -0.83 -25.50 9.74
N SER A 232 -1.95 -26.18 9.91
CA SER A 232 -3.27 -25.59 10.15
C SER A 232 -4.09 -26.52 11.07
N VAL A 233 -5.39 -26.28 11.15
CA VAL A 233 -6.35 -27.09 11.90
C VAL A 233 -7.51 -27.49 10.99
N ASP A 234 -8.03 -28.69 11.18
CA ASP A 234 -9.29 -29.11 10.61
C ASP A 234 -10.41 -28.68 11.56
N LEU A 235 -11.22 -27.69 11.16
CA LEU A 235 -12.24 -27.09 12.04
C LEU A 235 -13.43 -28.02 12.30
N ASP A 236 -13.66 -29.02 11.44
CA ASP A 236 -14.74 -30.00 11.65
C ASP A 236 -14.30 -31.07 12.65
N ARG A 237 -13.04 -31.54 12.50
CA ARG A 237 -12.47 -32.60 13.36
C ARG A 237 -11.85 -32.07 14.65
N MET A 238 -11.55 -30.78 14.72
CA MET A 238 -10.80 -30.13 15.80
C MET A 238 -9.41 -30.75 16.03
N GLU A 239 -8.70 -31.05 14.95
CA GLU A 239 -7.37 -31.70 14.97
C GLU A 239 -6.34 -30.91 14.15
N PRO A 240 -5.03 -30.95 14.52
CA PRO A 240 -3.97 -30.40 13.70
C PRO A 240 -3.91 -31.09 12.33
N THR A 241 -3.69 -30.31 11.27
CA THR A 241 -3.55 -30.80 9.90
C THR A 241 -2.52 -29.97 9.13
N GLU A 242 -2.27 -30.34 7.87
CA GLU A 242 -1.45 -29.56 6.95
C GLU A 242 -2.30 -29.05 5.78
N VAL A 243 -1.93 -27.87 5.28
CA VAL A 243 -2.51 -27.29 4.08
C VAL A 243 -1.39 -26.94 3.10
N VAL A 244 -1.61 -27.31 1.83
CA VAL A 244 -0.77 -26.91 0.70
C VAL A 244 -1.66 -26.15 -0.26
N VAL A 245 -1.38 -24.87 -0.46
CA VAL A 245 -2.16 -24.06 -1.39
C VAL A 245 -1.60 -24.26 -2.80
N THR A 246 -2.40 -24.88 -3.67
CA THR A 246 -2.03 -25.09 -5.08
C THR A 246 -2.61 -23.99 -5.98
N GLY A 247 -2.10 -23.89 -7.20
CA GLY A 247 -2.53 -22.88 -8.18
C GLY A 247 -1.53 -21.74 -8.38
N ARG A 248 -1.89 -20.78 -9.23
CA ARG A 248 -1.06 -19.61 -9.55
C ARG A 248 -1.25 -18.55 -8.45
N HIS A 249 -0.25 -18.37 -7.60
CA HIS A 249 -0.20 -17.31 -6.60
C HIS A 249 1.01 -16.42 -6.87
N ASP A 250 0.86 -15.12 -6.62
CA ASP A 250 1.98 -14.18 -6.80
C ASP A 250 3.01 -14.38 -5.68
N PRO A 251 4.29 -14.66 -6.00
CA PRO A 251 5.36 -14.76 -4.99
C PRO A 251 5.66 -13.42 -4.32
N CYS A 252 5.21 -12.31 -4.90
CA CYS A 252 5.26 -10.98 -4.31
C CYS A 252 4.14 -10.11 -4.88
N ILE A 253 3.30 -9.53 -4.02
CA ILE A 253 2.19 -8.65 -4.43
C ILE A 253 2.55 -7.16 -4.40
N VAL A 254 3.73 -6.79 -3.90
CA VAL A 254 4.19 -5.39 -3.78
C VAL A 254 4.06 -4.63 -5.10
N PRO A 255 4.53 -5.14 -6.27
CA PRO A 255 4.44 -4.40 -7.52
C PRO A 255 2.99 -4.10 -7.92
N ARG A 256 2.07 -5.05 -7.68
CA ARG A 256 0.64 -4.86 -7.98
C ARG A 256 -0.02 -3.85 -7.04
N ALA A 257 0.48 -3.72 -5.81
CA ALA A 257 -0.04 -2.80 -4.82
C ALA A 257 0.47 -1.35 -5.01
N VAL A 258 1.56 -1.11 -5.75
CA VAL A 258 2.07 0.24 -6.06
C VAL A 258 0.98 1.17 -6.62
N PRO A 259 0.29 0.84 -7.72
CA PRO A 259 -0.77 1.70 -8.23
C PRO A 259 -1.98 1.78 -7.28
N VAL A 260 -2.23 0.78 -6.45
CA VAL A 260 -3.33 0.83 -5.46
C VAL A 260 -3.02 1.89 -4.40
N VAL A 261 -1.81 1.87 -3.85
CA VAL A 261 -1.35 2.82 -2.83
C VAL A 261 -1.41 4.26 -3.36
N GLU A 262 -0.94 4.49 -4.59
CA GLU A 262 -0.98 5.80 -5.24
C GLU A 262 -2.42 6.35 -5.36
N ASN A 263 -3.35 5.49 -5.78
CA ASN A 263 -4.75 5.86 -5.98
C ASN A 263 -5.51 6.02 -4.65
N VAL A 264 -5.20 5.22 -3.64
CA VAL A 264 -5.77 5.35 -2.31
C VAL A 264 -5.32 6.66 -1.65
N ALA A 265 -4.06 7.06 -1.81
CA ALA A 265 -3.57 8.36 -1.35
C ALA A 265 -4.33 9.51 -2.00
N ALA A 266 -4.53 9.44 -3.33
CA ALA A 266 -5.26 10.47 -4.06
C ALA A 266 -6.73 10.60 -3.63
N MET A 267 -7.40 9.48 -3.39
CA MET A 267 -8.77 9.47 -2.88
C MET A 267 -8.86 10.16 -1.52
N GLY A 268 -7.98 9.80 -0.57
CA GLY A 268 -7.99 10.39 0.77
C GLY A 268 -7.64 11.87 0.78
N LEU A 269 -6.65 12.30 0.00
CA LEU A 269 -6.30 13.72 -0.09
C LEU A 269 -7.40 14.54 -0.76
N LEU A 270 -8.07 14.01 -1.78
CA LEU A 270 -9.19 14.72 -2.39
C LEU A 270 -10.34 14.93 -1.40
N ASP A 271 -10.64 13.93 -0.58
CA ASP A 271 -11.70 14.01 0.44
C ASP A 271 -11.37 15.08 1.50
N LEU A 272 -10.14 15.06 2.02
CA LEU A 272 -9.64 16.09 2.94
C LEU A 272 -9.64 17.50 2.32
N MET A 273 -9.34 17.61 1.03
CA MET A 273 -9.43 18.89 0.33
C MET A 273 -10.88 19.38 0.18
N PHE A 274 -11.85 18.49 -0.01
CA PHE A 274 -13.27 18.87 0.04
C PHE A 274 -13.67 19.34 1.43
N LEU A 275 -13.25 18.61 2.47
CA LEU A 275 -13.57 18.96 3.86
C LEU A 275 -13.01 20.32 4.26
N GLY A 276 -11.74 20.58 3.97
CA GLY A 276 -11.04 21.82 4.34
C GLY A 276 -11.28 23.01 3.40
N GLY A 277 -12.18 22.90 2.41
CA GLY A 277 -12.46 23.99 1.47
C GLY A 277 -11.36 24.27 0.44
N PHE A 278 -10.48 23.30 0.19
CA PHE A 278 -9.42 23.36 -0.85
C PHE A 278 -9.87 22.80 -2.21
N ALA A 279 -11.11 22.29 -2.28
CA ALA A 279 -11.73 21.74 -3.47
C ALA A 279 -11.67 22.69 -4.69
N PRO A 280 -11.68 22.15 -5.92
CA PRO A 280 -11.91 22.95 -7.12
C PRO A 280 -13.29 23.60 -7.14
#